data_AF-A0A1W1HZC1-F1
#
_entry.id   AF-A0A1W1HZC1-F1
#
_cell.length_a   1.000
_cell.length_b   1.000
_cell.length_c   1.000
_cell.angle_alpha   90.00
_cell.angle_beta   90.00
_cell.angle_gamma   90.00
#
_symmetry.space_group_name_H-M   'P 1'
#
loop_
_entity.id
_entity.type
_entity.pdbx_description
1 polymer ?
#
loop_
_entity_poly.entity_id
_entity_poly.type
_entity_poly.pdbx_seq_one_letter_code
_entity_poly.pdbx_strand_id
1 'polypeptide(L)'
;MTQARIIAVGWWWLVAILSAGCSSLPSLDQQKQLVQQGDYRIHQLTPRAFLETWGEPTYTHQQFTHFFGMQDGQLIPQSRMALGESPQGWETGLAAGDALFLAYADRGQYLVFLDEALVYHEAMTPEKVHAVGKTWKYESQFKTRLELSPAMK
;
A
#
# COMPACT_ATOMS: atom_id res chain seq x y z
N MET A 1 27.16 -44.25 -30.44
CA MET A 1 25.76 -44.02 -30.02
C MET A 1 25.69 -44.09 -28.49
N THR A 2 25.85 -42.96 -27.78
CA THR A 2 25.54 -42.86 -26.33
C THR A 2 25.64 -41.38 -25.89
N GLN A 3 24.77 -40.52 -26.40
CA GLN A 3 24.65 -39.11 -25.99
C GLN A 3 23.23 -38.75 -25.50
N ALA A 4 22.44 -39.73 -25.06
CA ALA A 4 21.00 -39.54 -24.81
C ALA A 4 20.58 -39.64 -23.33
N ARG A 5 21.49 -39.44 -22.35
CA ARG A 5 21.14 -39.68 -20.93
C ARG A 5 21.40 -38.53 -19.96
N ILE A 6 21.99 -37.40 -20.36
CA ILE A 6 22.35 -36.32 -19.42
C ILE A 6 21.38 -35.12 -19.51
N ILE A 7 20.54 -35.03 -20.54
CA ILE A 7 19.72 -33.83 -20.80
C ILE A 7 18.44 -33.80 -19.94
N ALA A 8 18.00 -34.93 -19.38
CA ALA A 8 16.69 -35.01 -18.71
C ALA A 8 16.64 -34.44 -17.28
N VAL A 9 17.77 -34.31 -16.58
CA VAL A 9 17.78 -33.90 -15.16
C VAL A 9 17.87 -32.37 -14.98
N GLY A 10 18.44 -31.66 -15.96
CA GLY A 10 18.58 -30.19 -15.90
C GLY A 10 17.29 -29.42 -16.18
N TRP A 11 16.34 -30.04 -16.90
CA TRP A 11 15.13 -29.34 -17.35
C TRP A 11 14.08 -29.17 -16.22
N TRP A 12 14.04 -30.09 -15.25
CA TRP A 12 13.08 -30.02 -14.14
C TRP A 12 13.45 -28.95 -13.10
N TRP A 13 14.73 -28.59 -12.98
CA TRP A 13 15.16 -27.51 -12.08
C TRP A 13 14.86 -26.10 -12.62
N LEU A 14 14.79 -25.92 -13.93
CA LEU A 14 14.45 -24.63 -14.53
C LEU A 14 12.96 -24.27 -14.40
N VAL A 15 12.07 -25.27 -14.35
CA VAL A 15 10.61 -25.02 -14.18
C VAL A 15 10.25 -24.63 -12.75
N ALA A 16 10.97 -25.11 -11.74
CA ALA A 16 10.76 -24.75 -10.34
C ALA A 16 11.19 -23.30 -10.01
N ILE A 17 12.14 -22.74 -10.77
CA ILE A 17 12.64 -21.37 -10.55
C ILE A 17 11.71 -20.33 -11.21
N LEU A 18 10.99 -20.70 -12.27
CA LEU A 18 10.11 -19.79 -13.01
C LEU A 18 8.72 -19.60 -12.39
N SER A 19 8.36 -20.34 -11.34
CA SER A 19 7.03 -20.28 -10.70
C SER A 19 6.98 -19.44 -9.41
N ALA A 20 8.10 -18.84 -8.99
CA ALA A 20 8.18 -18.03 -7.76
C ALA A 20 7.83 -16.53 -7.94
N GLY A 21 7.45 -16.10 -9.15
CA GLY A 21 7.27 -14.68 -9.50
C GLY A 21 5.84 -14.13 -9.43
N CYS A 22 4.82 -14.96 -9.18
CA CYS A 22 3.48 -14.46 -8.91
C CYS A 22 3.38 -14.23 -7.40
N SER A 23 3.63 -13.01 -6.94
CA SER A 23 3.37 -12.63 -5.54
C SER A 23 1.85 -12.63 -5.31
N SER A 24 1.29 -13.82 -5.06
CA SER A 24 -0.08 -13.93 -4.60
C SER A 24 -0.19 -13.27 -3.24
N LEU A 25 -1.23 -12.47 -3.05
CA LEU A 25 -1.58 -11.91 -1.75
C LEU A 25 -1.58 -13.04 -0.69
N PRO A 26 -0.81 -12.94 0.41
CA PRO A 26 -0.80 -13.92 1.49
C PRO A 26 -2.18 -14.16 2.10
N SER A 27 -2.38 -15.27 2.80
CA SER A 27 -3.65 -15.51 3.50
C SER A 27 -3.87 -14.46 4.61
N LEU A 28 -5.13 -14.19 4.97
CA LEU A 28 -5.43 -13.16 6.00
C LEU A 28 -4.72 -13.44 7.33
N ASP A 29 -4.64 -14.70 7.77
CA ASP A 29 -3.91 -15.05 8.99
C ASP A 29 -2.41 -14.75 8.90
N GLN A 30 -1.80 -15.01 7.73
CA GLN A 30 -0.40 -14.64 7.47
C GLN A 30 -0.23 -13.12 7.47
N GLN A 31 -1.14 -12.37 6.84
CA GLN A 31 -1.12 -10.92 6.85
C GLN A 31 -1.20 -10.37 8.29
N LYS A 32 -2.11 -10.90 9.11
CA LYS A 32 -2.24 -10.51 10.53
C LYS A 32 -0.96 -10.79 11.31
N GLN A 33 -0.32 -11.93 11.06
CA GLN A 33 0.98 -12.25 11.68
C GLN A 33 2.07 -11.24 11.26
N LEU A 34 2.15 -10.88 9.98
CA LEU A 34 3.08 -9.85 9.49
C LEU A 34 2.81 -8.49 10.16
N VAL A 35 1.55 -8.09 10.28
CA VAL A 35 1.13 -6.86 10.97
C VAL A 35 1.52 -6.89 12.45
N GLN A 36 1.36 -8.02 13.15
CA GLN A 36 1.79 -8.18 14.54
C GLN A 36 3.31 -8.06 14.70
N GLN A 37 4.07 -8.54 13.70
CA GLN A 37 5.52 -8.48 13.68
C GLN A 37 6.06 -7.11 13.25
N GLY A 38 5.20 -6.20 12.78
CA GLY A 38 5.61 -4.92 12.23
C GLY A 38 6.24 -5.01 10.83
N ASP A 39 6.02 -6.11 10.10
CA ASP A 39 6.52 -6.32 8.74
C ASP A 39 5.49 -5.83 7.71
N TYR A 40 5.59 -4.56 7.31
CA TYR A 40 4.61 -3.89 6.45
C TYR A 40 4.93 -4.02 4.96
N ARG A 41 4.89 -5.26 4.46
CA ARG A 41 5.19 -5.53 3.04
C ARG A 41 4.19 -4.88 2.10
N ILE A 42 4.70 -4.03 1.22
CA ILE A 42 3.93 -3.39 0.15
C ILE A 42 3.32 -4.45 -0.77
N HIS A 43 2.09 -4.20 -1.23
CA HIS A 43 1.28 -5.06 -2.11
C HIS A 43 0.91 -6.44 -1.52
N GLN A 44 1.23 -6.71 -0.25
CA GLN A 44 0.98 -8.00 0.42
C GLN A 44 0.06 -7.91 1.63
N LEU A 45 -0.36 -6.71 2.03
CA LEU A 45 -1.22 -6.50 3.20
C LEU A 45 -2.48 -5.74 2.82
N THR A 46 -3.62 -6.16 3.37
CA THR A 46 -4.92 -5.54 3.15
C THR A 46 -5.34 -4.68 4.34
N PRO A 47 -6.26 -3.69 4.18
CA PRO A 47 -6.81 -2.94 5.30
C PRO A 47 -7.39 -3.85 6.39
N ARG A 48 -8.06 -4.93 5.97
CA ARG A 48 -8.67 -5.92 6.86
C ARG A 48 -7.67 -6.55 7.82
N ALA A 49 -6.44 -6.84 7.36
CA ALA A 49 -5.41 -7.40 8.23
C ALA A 49 -5.04 -6.46 9.38
N PHE A 50 -5.00 -5.15 9.12
CA PHE A 50 -4.75 -4.15 10.17
C PHE A 50 -5.94 -3.99 11.11
N LEU A 51 -7.15 -3.87 10.57
CA LEU A 51 -8.37 -3.72 11.38
C LEU A 51 -8.58 -4.91 12.31
N GLU A 52 -8.40 -6.14 11.84
CA GLU A 52 -8.54 -7.33 12.68
C GLU A 52 -7.39 -7.54 13.67
N THR A 53 -6.25 -6.90 13.46
CA THR A 53 -5.07 -7.05 14.33
C THR A 53 -4.96 -5.94 15.38
N TRP A 54 -5.29 -4.70 15.00
CA TRP A 54 -5.10 -3.51 15.83
C TRP A 54 -6.41 -2.85 16.25
N GLY A 55 -7.54 -3.20 15.63
CA GLY A 55 -8.83 -2.54 15.82
C GLY A 55 -9.01 -1.34 14.90
N GLU A 56 -9.99 -0.51 15.21
CA GLU A 56 -10.32 0.70 14.43
C GLU A 56 -9.19 1.75 14.50
N PRO A 57 -8.84 2.40 13.38
CA PRO A 57 -7.87 3.48 13.36
C PRO A 57 -8.43 4.73 14.06
N THR A 58 -7.53 5.62 14.49
CA THR A 58 -7.94 6.91 15.06
C THR A 58 -8.60 7.81 14.01
N TYR A 59 -8.13 7.74 12.76
CA TYR A 59 -8.73 8.44 11.63
C TYR A 59 -8.73 7.57 10.37
N THR A 60 -9.80 7.70 9.61
CA THR A 60 -9.98 7.07 8.30
C THR A 60 -10.32 8.15 7.28
N HIS A 61 -9.73 8.08 6.10
CA HIS A 61 -10.06 8.97 4.99
C HIS A 61 -10.04 8.20 3.67
N GLN A 62 -10.91 8.58 2.75
CA GLN A 62 -10.95 8.02 1.40
C GLN A 62 -11.02 9.15 0.38
N GLN A 63 -10.11 9.12 -0.59
CA GLN A 63 -10.05 10.12 -1.65
C GLN A 63 -9.37 9.57 -2.90
N PHE A 64 -9.79 10.08 -4.05
CA PHE A 64 -9.02 9.95 -5.28
C PHE A 64 -7.71 10.71 -5.14
N THR A 65 -6.57 10.06 -5.39
CA THR A 65 -5.26 10.72 -5.31
C THR A 65 -4.32 10.20 -6.39
N HIS A 66 -3.28 10.98 -6.67
CA HIS A 66 -2.16 10.57 -7.50
C HIS A 66 -1.03 10.04 -6.61
N PHE A 67 -0.31 9.08 -7.15
CA PHE A 67 0.80 8.42 -6.52
C PHE A 67 2.04 8.45 -7.40
N PHE A 68 3.19 8.55 -6.73
CA PHE A 68 4.50 8.50 -7.35
C PHE A 68 5.18 7.20 -6.94
N GLY A 69 5.52 6.38 -7.93
CA GLY A 69 6.16 5.08 -7.72
C GLY A 69 7.64 5.21 -7.43
N MET A 70 8.10 4.44 -6.45
CA MET A 70 9.49 4.35 -6.01
C MET A 70 10.14 3.03 -6.46
N GLN A 71 11.47 2.96 -6.42
CA GLN A 71 12.23 1.75 -6.80
C GLN A 71 11.95 0.54 -5.89
N ASP A 72 11.55 0.78 -4.63
CA ASP A 72 11.20 -0.25 -3.66
C ASP A 72 9.74 -0.74 -3.78
N GLY A 73 8.99 -0.22 -4.76
CA GLY A 73 7.60 -0.57 -5.03
C GLY A 73 6.57 0.24 -4.23
N GLN A 74 7.00 1.14 -3.34
CA GLN A 74 6.09 2.07 -2.66
C GLN A 74 5.46 3.06 -3.65
N LEU A 75 4.21 3.40 -3.38
CA LEU A 75 3.48 4.44 -4.09
C LEU A 75 3.24 5.60 -3.12
N ILE A 76 4.05 6.65 -3.20
CA ILE A 76 3.95 7.80 -2.32
C ILE A 76 2.75 8.66 -2.78
N PRO A 77 1.73 8.91 -1.92
CA PRO A 77 0.61 9.75 -2.29
C PRO A 77 1.04 11.23 -2.38
N GLN A 78 0.42 11.96 -3.31
CA GLN A 78 0.72 13.37 -3.57
C GLN A 78 0.68 14.25 -2.31
N SER A 79 -0.21 13.95 -1.35
CA SER A 79 -0.33 14.71 -0.09
C SER A 79 0.89 14.64 0.83
N ARG A 80 1.79 13.67 0.60
CA ARG A 80 3.04 13.52 1.37
C ARG A 80 4.24 14.15 0.66
N MET A 81 4.04 14.70 -0.53
CA MET A 81 5.09 15.40 -1.28
C MET A 81 5.29 16.82 -0.76
N ALA A 82 6.55 17.23 -0.60
CA ALA A 82 6.86 18.62 -0.31
C ALA A 82 6.52 19.50 -1.51
N LEU A 83 5.82 20.61 -1.27
CA LEU A 83 5.47 21.57 -2.32
C LEU A 83 6.74 22.22 -2.89
N GLY A 84 6.95 22.06 -4.19
CA GLY A 84 8.02 22.75 -4.93
C GLY A 84 9.34 21.96 -5.08
N GLU A 85 9.44 20.75 -4.54
CA GLU A 85 10.60 19.88 -4.76
C GLU A 85 10.32 18.85 -5.87
N SER A 86 11.32 18.63 -6.74
CA SER A 86 11.26 17.51 -7.68
C SER A 86 11.50 16.21 -6.89
N PRO A 87 10.61 15.21 -7.01
CA PRO A 87 10.74 13.95 -6.26
C PRO A 87 12.09 13.30 -6.59
N GLN A 88 12.91 12.97 -5.58
CA GLN A 88 14.11 12.18 -5.82
C GLN A 88 13.73 10.69 -5.79
N GLY A 89 13.99 9.94 -6.86
CA GLY A 89 13.79 8.47 -6.90
C GLY A 89 12.46 7.93 -7.49
N TRP A 90 11.61 8.79 -8.05
CA TRP A 90 10.32 8.51 -8.74
C TRP A 90 10.40 7.73 -10.07
N GLU A 91 11.41 6.90 -10.25
CA GLU A 91 11.79 6.38 -11.57
C GLU A 91 10.90 5.24 -12.08
N THR A 92 9.93 4.75 -11.30
CA THR A 92 9.19 3.51 -11.61
C THR A 92 7.76 3.69 -12.09
N GLY A 93 7.15 4.88 -11.95
CA GLY A 93 5.87 5.20 -12.59
C GLY A 93 4.94 6.13 -11.83
N LEU A 94 3.76 6.35 -12.41
CA LEU A 94 2.65 7.10 -11.83
C LEU A 94 1.42 6.20 -11.71
N ALA A 95 0.72 6.28 -10.60
CA ALA A 95 -0.56 5.61 -10.39
C ALA A 95 -1.60 6.61 -9.87
N ALA A 96 -2.88 6.32 -10.04
CA ALA A 96 -3.95 7.12 -9.49
C ALA A 96 -5.17 6.25 -9.22
N GLY A 97 -5.94 6.59 -8.19
CA GLY A 97 -7.16 5.89 -7.84
C GLY A 97 -7.73 6.31 -6.50
N ASP A 98 -8.86 5.71 -6.15
CA ASP A 98 -9.52 5.89 -4.86
C ASP A 98 -8.73 5.15 -3.77
N ALA A 99 -8.04 5.94 -2.95
CA ALA A 99 -7.17 5.43 -1.91
C ALA A 99 -7.82 5.50 -0.53
N LEU A 100 -7.58 4.46 0.27
CA LEU A 100 -7.96 4.41 1.68
C LEU A 100 -6.74 4.76 2.54
N PHE A 101 -6.93 5.73 3.43
CA PHE A 101 -5.93 6.19 4.37
C PHE A 101 -6.35 5.82 5.79
N LEU A 102 -5.50 5.10 6.50
CA LEU A 102 -5.70 4.74 7.91
C LEU A 102 -4.60 5.37 8.75
N ALA A 103 -4.99 6.01 9.85
CA ALA A 103 -4.07 6.67 10.77
C ALA A 103 -4.29 6.16 12.21
N TYR A 104 -3.29 5.46 12.75
CA TYR A 104 -3.27 4.94 14.12
C TYR A 104 -2.38 5.83 14.98
N ALA A 105 -2.96 6.79 15.70
CA ALA A 105 -2.21 7.79 16.46
C ALA A 105 -1.50 7.16 17.68
N ASP A 106 -2.15 6.19 18.32
CA ASP A 106 -1.62 5.39 19.43
C ASP A 106 -0.38 4.57 19.02
N ARG A 107 -0.29 4.18 17.74
CA ARG A 107 0.82 3.38 17.19
C ARG A 107 1.83 4.22 16.40
N GLY A 108 1.54 5.49 16.15
CA GLY A 108 2.37 6.33 15.28
C GLY A 108 2.47 5.80 13.85
N GLN A 109 1.39 5.21 13.31
CA GLN A 109 1.39 4.60 11.98
C GLN A 109 0.41 5.30 11.05
N TYR A 110 0.89 5.59 9.84
CA TYR A 110 0.11 6.09 8.72
C TYR A 110 0.18 5.09 7.57
N LEU A 111 -0.98 4.59 7.14
CA LEU A 111 -1.08 3.52 6.14
C LEU A 111 -1.95 3.98 4.99
N VAL A 112 -1.55 3.63 3.77
CA VAL A 112 -2.28 3.99 2.55
C VAL A 112 -2.44 2.77 1.68
N PHE A 113 -3.68 2.56 1.23
CA PHE A 113 -4.08 1.43 0.42
C PHE A 113 -4.66 1.93 -0.89
N LEU A 114 -4.32 1.23 -1.98
CA LEU A 114 -4.87 1.39 -3.31
C LEU A 114 -5.28 -0.01 -3.79
N ASP A 115 -6.48 -0.14 -4.34
CA ASP A 115 -7.04 -1.43 -4.77
C ASP A 115 -6.93 -2.53 -3.69
N GLU A 116 -7.27 -2.16 -2.44
CA GLU A 116 -7.21 -3.01 -1.24
C GLU A 116 -5.81 -3.52 -0.83
N ALA A 117 -4.74 -3.05 -1.47
CA ALA A 117 -3.37 -3.43 -1.15
C ALA A 117 -2.62 -2.27 -0.50
N LEU A 118 -1.78 -2.57 0.51
CA LEU A 118 -0.92 -1.57 1.16
C LEU A 118 0.11 -1.08 0.14
N VAL A 119 0.07 0.20 -0.19
CA VAL A 119 0.98 0.80 -1.17
C VAL A 119 1.98 1.77 -0.56
N TYR A 120 1.69 2.28 0.64
CA TYR A 120 2.60 3.16 1.38
C TYR A 120 2.34 3.07 2.88
N HIS A 121 3.42 3.19 3.66
CA HIS A 121 3.34 3.35 5.10
C HIS A 121 4.40 4.35 5.60
N GLU A 122 4.06 5.11 6.63
CA GLU A 122 4.98 6.06 7.27
C GLU A 122 4.88 5.91 8.80
N ALA A 123 6.02 5.69 9.45
CA ALA A 123 6.11 5.82 10.91
C ALA A 123 6.23 7.31 11.27
N MET A 124 5.39 7.76 12.18
CA MET A 124 5.23 9.18 12.52
C MET A 124 5.02 9.33 14.03
N THR A 125 5.33 10.51 14.59
CA THR A 125 4.97 10.79 15.98
C THR A 125 3.44 10.88 16.12
N PRO A 126 2.85 10.54 17.28
CA PRO A 126 1.41 10.64 17.51
C PRO A 126 0.83 12.02 17.18
N GLU A 127 1.58 13.09 17.47
CA GLU A 127 1.18 14.47 17.17
C GLU A 127 1.07 14.71 15.66
N LYS A 128 2.01 14.18 14.88
CA LYS A 128 2.02 14.28 13.43
C LYS A 128 0.85 13.49 12.82
N VAL A 129 0.54 12.31 13.37
CA VAL A 129 -0.64 11.51 12.95
C VAL A 129 -1.93 12.28 13.24
N HIS A 130 -2.06 12.88 14.42
CA HIS A 130 -3.22 13.73 14.75
C HIS A 130 -3.35 14.96 13.84
N ALA A 131 -2.24 15.60 13.48
CA ALA A 131 -2.26 16.73 12.57
C ALA A 131 -2.84 16.34 11.20
N VAL A 132 -2.39 15.22 10.63
CA VAL A 132 -2.90 14.69 9.36
C VAL A 132 -4.36 14.24 9.46
N GLY A 133 -4.73 13.56 10.55
CA GLY A 133 -6.12 13.14 10.75
C GLY A 133 -7.10 14.31 10.86
N LYS A 134 -6.67 15.41 11.50
CA LYS A 134 -7.48 16.63 11.60
C LYS A 134 -7.69 17.29 10.23
N THR A 135 -6.67 17.33 9.36
CA THR A 135 -6.83 17.92 8.02
C THR A 135 -7.92 17.22 7.21
N TRP A 136 -8.03 15.88 7.28
CA TRP A 136 -9.10 15.13 6.62
C TRP A 136 -10.49 15.48 7.13
N LYS A 137 -10.63 15.64 8.45
CA LYS A 137 -11.90 16.04 9.06
C LYS A 137 -12.36 17.42 8.60
N TYR A 138 -11.43 18.34 8.32
CA TYR A 138 -11.76 19.65 7.76
C TYR A 138 -12.06 19.57 6.27
N GLU A 139 -11.30 18.81 5.47
CA GLU A 139 -11.55 18.63 4.03
C GLU A 139 -12.98 18.17 3.74
N SER A 140 -13.49 17.20 4.52
CA SER A 140 -14.88 16.74 4.38
C SER A 140 -15.94 17.84 4.53
N GLN A 141 -15.62 18.94 5.23
CA GLN A 141 -16.53 20.08 5.43
C GLN A 141 -16.56 21.03 4.23
N PHE A 142 -15.53 20.99 3.39
CA PHE A 142 -15.38 21.85 2.22
C PHE A 142 -15.69 21.15 0.90
N LYS A 143 -16.03 19.84 0.93
CA LYS A 143 -16.48 19.11 -0.26
C LYS A 143 -17.73 19.78 -0.83
N THR A 144 -17.61 20.27 -2.05
CA THR A 144 -18.74 20.91 -2.77
C THR A 144 -19.65 19.84 -3.36
N ARG A 145 -20.89 20.20 -3.75
CA ARG A 145 -21.85 19.27 -4.38
C ARG A 145 -21.32 18.55 -5.63
N LEU A 146 -20.30 19.11 -6.28
CA LEU A 146 -19.65 18.52 -7.45
C LEU A 146 -18.83 17.26 -7.10
N GLU A 147 -18.28 17.19 -5.89
CA GLU A 147 -17.51 16.04 -5.41
C GLU A 147 -18.36 15.00 -4.67
N LEU A 148 -19.62 15.33 -4.34
CA LEU A 148 -20.59 14.46 -3.67
C LEU A 148 -21.54 13.74 -4.64
N SER A 149 -21.50 14.10 -5.93
CA SER A 149 -22.30 13.41 -6.94
C SER A 149 -21.62 12.07 -7.27
N PRO A 150 -22.23 10.91 -6.99
CA PRO A 150 -21.74 9.67 -7.56
C PRO A 150 -21.87 9.82 -9.07
N ALA A 151 -20.82 9.45 -9.80
CA ALA A 151 -20.87 9.40 -11.26
C ALA A 151 -22.11 8.57 -11.66
N MET A 152 -23.11 9.25 -12.22
CA MET A 152 -24.29 8.61 -12.78
C MET A 152 -23.83 7.58 -13.82
N LYS A 153 -24.04 6.30 -13.52
CA LYS A 153 -24.13 5.22 -14.51
C LYS A 153 -25.36 4.39 -14.18
#